data_AF-A0A919HY74-F1
#
_entry.id   AF-A0A919HY74-F1
#
_cell.length_a   1.000
_cell.length_b   1.000
_cell.length_c   1.000
_cell.angle_alpha   90.00
_cell.angle_beta   90.00
_cell.angle_gamma   90.00
#
_symmetry.space_group_name_H-M   'P 1'
#
loop_
_entity.id
_entity.type
_entity.pdbx_description
1 polymer ?
#
loop_
_entity_poly.entity_id
_entity_poly.type
_entity_poly.pdbx_seq_one_letter_code
_entity_poly.pdbx_strand_id
1 'polypeptide(L)'
;MAFDKTGTLTVGQPQVTSVIATAEVDDNALLALAAAVEQGSSHPLAQAIVREAQRRQLSIPLASGQRALAGSGIEAEVNGSRILICAASKAAPAEHEAQIQQLESAGQTVVLVMRGETLLGILALRDTLRDDARQAVDALHQLGVQG
;
A
#
# COMPACT_ATOMS: atom_id res chain seq x y z
N MET A 1 -1.84 22.91 -33.89
CA MET A 1 -2.29 21.56 -33.51
C MET A 1 -2.05 21.43 -32.01
N ALA A 2 -3.11 21.21 -31.25
CA ALA A 2 -3.07 21.23 -29.79
C ALA A 2 -2.36 19.98 -29.26
N PHE A 3 -1.28 20.18 -28.50
CA PHE A 3 -0.72 19.13 -27.66
C PHE A 3 -1.71 18.88 -26.53
N ASP A 4 -2.50 17.80 -26.63
CA ASP A 4 -3.28 17.34 -25.49
C ASP A 4 -2.32 16.77 -24.44
N LYS A 5 -2.56 17.23 -23.21
CA LYS A 5 -1.71 17.23 -22.04
C LYS A 5 -2.18 16.11 -21.13
N THR A 6 -2.23 14.88 -21.61
CA THR A 6 -2.63 13.73 -20.78
C THR A 6 -1.43 13.19 -20.00
N GLY A 7 -0.96 14.03 -19.09
CA GLY A 7 -0.01 13.65 -18.06
C GLY A 7 -0.65 12.68 -17.08
N THR A 8 -0.30 11.40 -17.17
CA THR A 8 -0.14 10.53 -16.00
C THR A 8 0.76 9.37 -16.39
N LEU A 9 1.98 9.36 -15.85
CA LEU A 9 2.99 8.30 -16.08
C LEU A 9 2.63 6.96 -15.45
N THR A 10 1.52 6.89 -14.72
CA THR A 10 1.11 5.75 -13.93
C THR A 10 -0.20 5.13 -14.43
N VAL A 11 -0.40 3.86 -14.11
CA VAL A 11 -1.58 3.08 -14.48
C VAL A 11 -2.75 3.35 -13.52
N GLY A 12 -2.50 4.01 -12.38
CA GLY A 12 -3.49 4.17 -11.32
C GLY A 12 -3.80 2.84 -10.63
N GLN A 13 -2.86 1.90 -10.66
CA GLN A 13 -2.98 0.57 -10.08
C GLN A 13 -1.82 0.36 -9.09
N PRO A 14 -1.99 0.76 -7.82
CA PRO A 14 -0.97 0.53 -6.82
C PRO A 14 -0.64 -0.96 -6.68
N GLN A 15 0.61 -1.23 -6.34
CA GLN A 15 1.11 -2.55 -5.98
C GLN A 15 1.83 -2.47 -4.65
N VAL A 16 1.68 -3.52 -3.84
CA VAL A 16 2.44 -3.68 -2.61
C VAL A 16 3.88 -3.99 -2.98
N THR A 17 4.81 -3.13 -2.58
CA THR A 17 6.25 -3.27 -2.85
C THR A 17 7.00 -3.85 -1.67
N SER A 18 6.53 -3.59 -0.46
CA SER A 18 7.17 -4.07 0.78
C SER A 18 6.11 -4.45 1.80
N VAL A 19 6.39 -5.53 2.52
CA VAL A 19 5.64 -5.99 3.69
C VAL A 19 6.67 -6.15 4.80
N ILE A 20 6.46 -5.48 5.93
CA ILE A 20 7.46 -5.39 6.99
C ILE A 20 6.73 -5.62 8.32
N ALA A 21 6.70 -6.87 8.77
CA ALA A 21 6.10 -7.23 10.05
C ALA A 21 6.99 -6.90 11.24
N THR A 22 6.36 -6.59 12.37
CA THR A 22 7.02 -6.60 13.69
C THR A 22 7.09 -8.04 14.21
N ALA A 23 7.78 -8.27 15.32
CA ALA A 23 7.96 -9.63 15.87
C ALA A 23 6.65 -10.35 16.29
N GLU A 24 5.52 -9.64 16.33
CA GLU A 24 4.20 -10.17 16.70
C GLU A 24 3.58 -11.08 15.64
N VAL A 25 3.92 -10.88 14.36
CA VAL A 25 3.37 -11.63 13.23
C VAL A 25 4.43 -11.81 12.15
N ASP A 26 4.25 -12.76 11.23
CA ASP A 26 5.05 -12.79 10.00
C ASP A 26 4.44 -11.91 8.91
N ASP A 27 5.21 -11.66 7.84
CA ASP A 27 4.79 -10.82 6.71
C ASP A 27 3.49 -11.30 6.04
N ASN A 28 3.30 -12.63 5.93
CA ASN A 28 2.11 -13.17 5.28
C ASN A 28 0.88 -13.00 6.19
N ALA A 29 1.01 -13.22 7.49
CA ALA A 29 -0.03 -12.97 8.47
C ALA A 29 -0.41 -11.48 8.52
N LEU A 30 0.57 -10.58 8.50
CA LEU A 30 0.36 -9.13 8.41
C LEU A 30 -0.47 -8.77 7.16
N LEU A 31 -0.05 -9.26 6.01
CA LEU A 31 -0.71 -8.99 4.74
C LEU A 31 -2.13 -9.60 4.69
N ALA A 32 -2.32 -10.80 5.23
CA ALA A 32 -3.64 -11.43 5.31
C ALA A 32 -4.60 -10.66 6.22
N LEU A 33 -4.13 -10.17 7.37
CA LEU A 33 -4.92 -9.31 8.26
C LEU A 33 -5.28 -8.00 7.57
N ALA A 34 -4.33 -7.37 6.88
CA ALA A 34 -4.59 -6.13 6.18
C ALA A 34 -5.61 -6.32 5.04
N ALA A 35 -5.44 -7.39 4.25
CA ALA A 35 -6.39 -7.76 3.21
C ALA A 35 -7.78 -8.04 3.78
N ALA A 36 -7.88 -8.66 4.96
CA ALA A 36 -9.14 -8.91 5.61
C ALA A 36 -9.90 -7.61 5.91
N VAL A 37 -9.22 -6.62 6.47
CA VAL A 37 -9.79 -5.29 6.76
C VAL A 37 -10.12 -4.53 5.48
N GLU A 38 -9.35 -4.69 4.40
CA GLU A 38 -9.54 -3.97 3.13
C GLU A 38 -10.52 -4.65 2.16
N GLN A 39 -11.03 -5.84 2.49
CA GLN A 39 -12.02 -6.54 1.65
C GLN A 39 -13.25 -5.67 1.43
N GLY A 40 -13.67 -5.54 0.17
CA GLY A 40 -14.84 -4.74 -0.22
C GLY A 40 -14.59 -3.23 -0.37
N SER A 41 -13.40 -2.74 -0.03
CA SER A 41 -13.03 -1.33 -0.23
C SER A 41 -12.83 -1.01 -1.72
N SER A 42 -13.36 0.13 -2.18
CA SER A 42 -13.16 0.63 -3.53
C SER A 42 -11.87 1.45 -3.68
N HIS A 43 -11.11 1.65 -2.60
CA HIS A 43 -9.89 2.45 -2.62
C HIS A 43 -8.76 1.71 -3.39
N PRO A 44 -8.04 2.37 -4.31
CA PRO A 44 -7.00 1.69 -5.11
C PRO A 44 -5.90 1.01 -4.29
N LEU A 45 -5.48 1.62 -3.17
CA LEU A 45 -4.50 1.01 -2.24
C LEU A 45 -5.06 -0.24 -1.55
N ALA A 46 -6.33 -0.20 -1.13
CA ALA A 46 -7.00 -1.32 -0.49
C ALA A 46 -7.06 -2.54 -1.43
N GLN A 47 -7.47 -2.28 -2.67
CA GLN A 47 -7.50 -3.31 -3.71
C GLN A 47 -6.11 -3.88 -3.98
N ALA A 48 -5.05 -3.07 -3.91
CA ALA A 48 -3.67 -3.54 -4.07
C ALA A 48 -3.25 -4.52 -2.97
N ILE A 49 -3.63 -4.23 -1.71
CA ILE A 49 -3.36 -5.11 -0.56
C ILE A 49 -4.10 -6.44 -0.74
N VAL A 50 -5.40 -6.39 -1.07
CA VAL A 50 -6.22 -7.59 -1.30
C VAL A 50 -5.67 -8.42 -2.46
N ARG A 51 -5.32 -7.78 -3.58
CA ARG A 51 -4.71 -8.45 -4.74
C ARG A 51 -3.39 -9.13 -4.38
N GLU A 52 -2.53 -8.47 -3.61
CA GLU A 52 -1.24 -9.07 -3.21
C GLU A 52 -1.44 -10.28 -2.31
N ALA A 53 -2.37 -10.23 -1.36
CA ALA A 53 -2.71 -11.39 -0.51
C ALA A 53 -3.24 -12.57 -1.34
N GLN A 54 -4.12 -12.29 -2.31
CA GLN A 54 -4.63 -13.30 -3.25
C GLN A 54 -3.53 -13.87 -4.15
N ARG A 55 -2.62 -13.02 -4.65
CA ARG A 55 -1.48 -13.44 -5.48
C ARG A 55 -0.55 -14.39 -4.72
N ARG A 56 -0.35 -14.14 -3.42
CA ARG A 56 0.41 -15.03 -2.52
C ARG A 56 -0.40 -16.23 -2.03
N GLN A 57 -1.64 -16.40 -2.48
CA GLN A 57 -2.54 -17.50 -2.09
C GLN A 57 -2.76 -17.60 -0.58
N LEU A 58 -2.80 -16.45 0.10
CA LEU A 58 -2.98 -16.41 1.55
C LEU A 58 -4.43 -16.71 1.91
N SER A 59 -4.62 -17.40 3.04
CA SER A 59 -5.94 -17.51 3.66
C SER A 59 -6.30 -16.18 4.32
N ILE A 60 -7.20 -15.43 3.69
CA ILE A 60 -7.67 -14.14 4.21
C ILE A 60 -8.80 -14.41 5.21
N PRO A 61 -8.64 -14.06 6.50
CA PRO A 61 -9.68 -14.26 7.49
C PRO A 61 -10.90 -13.37 7.22
N LEU A 62 -12.05 -13.75 7.78
CA LEU A 62 -13.25 -12.93 7.70
C LEU A 62 -13.10 -11.71 8.62
N ALA A 63 -13.54 -10.56 8.11
CA ALA A 63 -13.64 -9.32 8.86
C ALA A 63 -15.11 -8.96 9.08
N SER A 64 -15.42 -8.38 10.24
CA SER A 64 -16.75 -7.87 10.56
C SER A 64 -16.68 -6.44 11.10
N GLY A 65 -17.79 -5.71 11.02
CA GLY A 65 -17.86 -4.35 11.57
C GLY A 65 -16.90 -3.36 10.88
N GLN A 66 -16.58 -3.59 9.61
CA GLN A 66 -15.70 -2.73 8.83
C GLN A 66 -16.24 -1.30 8.81
N ARG A 67 -15.39 -0.32 9.13
CA ARG A 67 -15.73 1.10 9.06
C ARG A 67 -14.56 1.94 8.55
N ALA A 68 -14.87 2.89 7.68
CA ALA A 68 -13.94 3.95 7.32
C ALA A 68 -13.89 5.00 8.45
N LEU A 69 -12.68 5.36 8.86
CA LEU A 69 -12.43 6.45 9.78
C LEU A 69 -12.01 7.68 8.98
N ALA A 70 -12.86 8.70 8.96
CA ALA A 70 -12.62 9.93 8.21
C ALA A 70 -11.22 10.50 8.53
N GLY A 71 -10.38 10.62 7.50
CA GLY A 71 -9.01 11.15 7.61
C GLY A 71 -8.04 10.31 8.46
N SER A 72 -8.40 9.10 8.87
CA SER A 72 -7.61 8.29 9.81
C SER A 72 -7.33 6.88 9.30
N GLY A 73 -8.17 6.31 8.44
CA GLY A 73 -7.93 4.97 7.87
C GLY A 73 -9.19 4.13 7.79
N ILE A 74 -9.04 2.82 7.91
CA ILE A 74 -10.11 1.84 7.92
C ILE A 74 -9.84 0.81 9.01
N GLU A 75 -10.89 0.32 9.65
CA GLU A 75 -10.77 -0.71 10.68
C GLU A 75 -11.86 -1.75 10.57
N ALA A 76 -11.59 -2.93 11.10
CA ALA A 76 -12.56 -4.00 11.24
C ALA A 76 -12.15 -4.94 12.39
N GLU A 77 -13.07 -5.79 12.82
CA GLU A 77 -12.76 -6.92 13.70
C GLU A 77 -12.35 -8.13 12.86
N VAL A 78 -11.19 -8.71 13.20
CA VAL A 78 -10.65 -9.92 12.56
C VAL A 78 -10.19 -10.86 13.66
N ASN A 79 -10.72 -12.09 13.68
CA ASN A 79 -10.43 -13.09 14.72
C ASN A 79 -10.58 -12.55 16.16
N GLY A 80 -11.60 -11.72 16.41
CA GLY A 80 -11.86 -11.11 17.72
C GLY A 80 -10.92 -9.97 18.12
N SER A 81 -10.05 -9.52 17.21
CA SER A 81 -9.17 -8.36 17.42
C SER A 81 -9.57 -7.21 16.51
N ARG A 82 -9.58 -5.99 17.04
CA ARG A 82 -9.75 -4.77 16.23
C ARG A 82 -8.44 -4.47 15.50
N ILE A 83 -8.49 -4.56 14.18
CA ILE A 83 -7.38 -4.23 13.29
C ILE A 83 -7.67 -2.88 12.63
N LEU A 84 -6.70 -1.97 12.68
CA LEU A 84 -6.75 -0.65 12.05
C LEU A 84 -5.65 -0.56 11.00
N ILE A 85 -6.01 -0.08 9.81
CA ILE A 85 -5.08 0.33 8.77
C ILE A 85 -5.14 1.84 8.64
N CYS A 86 -4.00 2.51 8.79
CA CYS A 86 -3.92 3.97 8.75
C CYS A 86 -2.68 4.47 8.01
N ALA A 87 -2.68 5.75 7.63
CA ALA A 87 -1.49 6.39 7.08
C ALA A 87 -0.38 6.52 8.13
N ALA A 88 0.88 6.38 7.71
CA ALA A 88 2.02 6.42 8.62
C ALA A 88 2.10 7.70 9.47
N SER A 89 1.72 8.85 8.90
CA SER A 89 1.70 10.15 9.57
C SER A 89 0.78 10.25 10.80
N LYS A 90 -0.04 9.22 11.09
CA LYS A 90 -1.01 9.23 12.19
C LYS A 90 -0.60 8.44 13.43
N ALA A 91 0.22 7.40 13.27
CA ALA A 91 0.45 6.44 14.34
C ALA A 91 1.84 5.79 14.30
N ALA A 92 2.79 6.32 13.51
CA ALA A 92 4.13 5.77 13.41
C ALA A 92 4.86 5.80 14.78
N PRO A 93 5.27 4.65 15.32
CA PRO A 93 6.18 4.62 16.46
C PRO A 93 7.54 5.20 16.07
N ALA A 94 8.17 5.93 16.99
CA ALA A 94 9.45 6.62 16.74
C ALA A 94 10.57 5.67 16.24
N GLU A 95 10.55 4.40 16.66
CA GLU A 95 11.53 3.40 16.23
C GLU A 95 11.45 3.07 14.72
N HIS A 96 10.29 3.27 14.10
CA HIS A 96 10.06 2.99 12.67
C HIS A 96 10.07 4.25 11.80
N GLU A 97 10.21 5.43 12.39
CA GLU A 97 10.12 6.71 11.68
C GLU A 97 11.14 6.82 10.54
N ALA A 98 12.40 6.45 10.79
CA ALA A 98 13.45 6.47 9.77
C ALA A 98 13.15 5.53 8.60
N GLN A 99 12.61 4.34 8.89
CA GLN A 99 12.24 3.36 7.87
C GLN A 99 11.05 3.84 7.03
N ILE A 100 10.04 4.40 7.68
CA ILE A 100 8.88 5.01 7.01
C ILE A 100 9.33 6.15 6.10
N GLN A 101 10.14 7.06 6.64
CA GLN A 101 10.65 8.21 5.89
C GLN A 101 11.48 7.77 4.67
N GLN A 102 12.27 6.69 4.80
CA GLN A 102 13.02 6.14 3.67
C GLN A 102 12.09 5.61 2.57
N LEU A 103 11.04 4.87 2.92
CA LEU A 103 10.05 4.35 1.96
C LEU A 103 9.28 5.49 1.27
N GLU A 104 8.84 6.48 2.05
CA GLU A 104 8.14 7.66 1.54
C GLU A 104 9.04 8.49 0.62
N SER A 105 10.31 8.68 0.98
CA SER A 105 11.31 9.38 0.16
C SER A 105 11.61 8.64 -1.15
N ALA A 106 11.39 7.32 -1.20
CA ALA A 106 11.46 6.52 -2.41
C ALA A 106 10.17 6.59 -3.27
N GLY A 107 9.22 7.45 -2.91
CA GLY A 107 7.96 7.65 -3.60
C GLY A 107 6.93 6.55 -3.35
N GLN A 108 7.04 5.84 -2.22
CA GLN A 108 6.07 4.85 -1.81
C GLN A 108 5.03 5.47 -0.88
N THR A 109 3.78 5.03 -1.00
CA THR A 109 2.74 5.29 -0.01
C THR A 109 2.85 4.25 1.09
N VAL A 110 2.96 4.70 2.33
CA VAL A 110 3.15 3.83 3.50
C VAL A 110 1.88 3.80 4.35
N VAL A 111 1.41 2.59 4.66
CA VAL A 111 0.31 2.36 5.60
C VAL A 111 0.77 1.45 6.74
N LEU A 112 0.20 1.68 7.91
CA LEU A 112 0.46 0.92 9.12
C LEU A 112 -0.70 -0.04 9.40
N VAL A 113 -0.39 -1.22 9.90
CA VAL A 113 -1.38 -2.19 10.38
C VAL A 113 -1.24 -2.29 11.89
N MET A 114 -2.31 -1.94 12.61
CA MET A 114 -2.34 -1.83 14.06
C MET A 114 -3.33 -2.83 14.65
N ARG A 115 -3.02 -3.38 15.82
CA ARG A 115 -3.95 -4.12 16.68
C ARG A 115 -4.11 -3.34 17.98
N GLY A 116 -5.25 -2.65 18.15
CA GLY A 116 -5.37 -1.66 19.21
C GLY A 116 -4.32 -0.56 19.05
N GLU A 117 -3.44 -0.41 20.04
CA GLU A 117 -2.32 0.55 20.03
C GLU A 117 -0.98 -0.07 19.59
N THR A 118 -0.96 -1.38 19.32
CA THR A 118 0.26 -2.10 18.93
C THR A 118 0.43 -2.11 17.42
N LEU A 119 1.61 -1.70 16.93
CA LEU A 119 1.98 -1.84 15.52
C LEU A 119 2.29 -3.32 15.21
N LEU A 120 1.54 -3.89 14.27
CA LEU A 120 1.82 -5.22 13.71
C LEU A 120 2.80 -5.15 12.53
N GLY A 121 2.82 -4.03 11.81
CA GLY A 121 3.77 -3.84 10.73
C GLY A 121 3.39 -2.75 9.74
N ILE A 122 4.23 -2.63 8.72
CA ILE A 122 4.19 -1.59 7.69
C ILE A 122 3.96 -2.24 6.33
N LEU A 123 3.07 -1.66 5.53
CA LEU A 123 2.91 -1.98 4.13
C LEU A 123 3.30 -0.76 3.30
N ALA A 124 4.18 -0.98 2.32
CA ALA A 124 4.54 0.05 1.36
C ALA A 124 3.96 -0.29 -0.01
N LEU A 125 3.38 0.72 -0.66
CA LEU A 125 2.74 0.61 -1.95
C LEU A 125 3.30 1.63 -2.91
N ARG A 126 3.35 1.28 -4.20
CA ARG A 126 3.73 2.21 -5.25
C ARG A 126 2.76 2.10 -6.41
N ASP A 127 2.41 3.23 -7.02
CA ASP A 127 1.67 3.21 -8.28
C ASP A 127 2.57 2.66 -9.39
N THR A 128 2.04 1.70 -10.16
CA THR A 128 2.77 1.14 -11.29
C THR A 128 2.91 2.19 -12.39
N LEU A 129 4.12 2.37 -12.89
CA LEU A 129 4.34 3.09 -14.13
C LEU A 129 3.72 2.33 -15.29
N ARG A 130 3.17 3.04 -16.28
CA ARG A 130 2.71 2.39 -17.51
C ARG A 130 3.91 1.84 -18.28
N ASP A 131 3.74 0.67 -18.90
CA ASP A 131 4.79 0.03 -19.71
C ASP A 131 5.20 0.89 -20.92
N ASP A 132 4.27 1.70 -21.44
CA ASP A 132 4.51 2.67 -22.53
C ASP A 132 5.44 3.82 -22.11
N ALA A 133 5.45 4.21 -20.83
CA ALA A 133 6.32 5.25 -20.31
C ALA A 133 7.78 4.80 -20.31
N ARG A 134 8.04 3.51 -20.06
CA ARG A 134 9.39 2.93 -20.16
C ARG A 134 9.86 2.91 -21.62
N GLN A 135 9.00 2.45 -22.54
CA GLN A 135 9.32 2.43 -23.97
C GLN A 135 9.53 3.85 -24.53
N ALA A 136 8.78 4.85 -24.08
CA ALA A 136 8.94 6.23 -24.49
C ALA A 136 10.27 6.85 -23.99
N VAL A 137 10.67 6.56 -22.75
CA VAL A 137 11.99 6.97 -22.22
C VAL A 137 13.13 6.27 -22.96
N ASP A 138 13.00 4.96 -23.21
CA ASP A 138 14.00 4.20 -23.98
C ASP A 138 14.12 4.70 -25.43
N ALA A 139 13.00 5.07 -26.06
CA ALA A 139 12.99 5.68 -27.39
C ALA A 139 13.61 7.08 -27.40
N LEU A 140 13.41 7.89 -26.36
CA LEU A 140 14.03 9.21 -26.21
C LEU A 140 15.55 9.11 -25.97
N HIS A 141 16.01 8.15 -25.17
CA HIS A 141 17.43 7.86 -24.99
C HIS A 141 18.09 7.38 -26.28
N GLN A 142 17.40 6.59 -27.11
CA GLN A 142 17.89 6.16 -28.43
C GLN A 142 17.97 7.30 -29.45
N LEU A 143 17.21 8.38 -29.25
CA LEU A 143 17.24 9.59 -30.09
C LEU A 143 18.28 10.62 -29.64
N GLY A 144 19.11 10.31 -28.62
CA GLY A 144 20.20 11.17 -28.18
C GLY A 144 19.76 12.42 -27.41
N VAL A 145 18.51 12.49 -26.97
CA VAL A 145 18.00 13.60 -26.15
C VAL A 145 18.33 13.28 -24.69
N GLN A 146 19.45 13.83 -24.20
CA GLN A 146 19.74 13.86 -22.77
C GLN A 146 19.00 15.05 -22.15
N GLY A 147 18.14 14.75 -21.18
CA GLY A 147 17.69 15.73 -20.19
C GLY A 147 18.64 15.76 -19.01
#